data_AF-A0A1G0F317-F1
#
_entry.id   AF-A0A1G0F317-F1
#
_cell.length_a   1.000
_cell.length_b   1.000
_cell.length_c   1.000
_cell.angle_alpha   90.00
_cell.angle_beta   90.00
_cell.angle_gamma   90.00
#
_symmetry.space_group_name_H-M   'P 1'
#
loop_
_entity.id
_entity.type
_entity.pdbx_description
1 polymer ?
#
loop_
_entity_poly.entity_id
_entity_poly.type
_entity_poly.pdbx_seq_one_letter_code
_entity_poly.pdbx_strand_id
1 'polypeptide(L)'
;MSTTPVNFGAYNVFGLTPADSQGGISVTCTQNNNLSVRVMVGPSATSGAFIPRQLLQSSGTDKLTYNLYTQATYATVWGDGTGSTATRTRNVRASRPWNTAIYGRIPPGQDVAVGSYSDTLTVTIIF
;
A
#
# COMPACT_ATOMS: atom_id res chain seq x y z
N MET A 1 14.20 4.18 9.43
CA MET A 1 12.94 4.02 8.69
C MET A 1 12.76 2.55 8.35
N SER A 2 11.55 2.03 8.40
CA SER A 2 11.25 0.62 8.08
C SER A 2 9.85 0.48 7.48
N THR A 3 9.63 -0.63 6.78
CA THR A 3 8.33 -0.99 6.23
C THR A 3 7.92 -2.36 6.74
N THR A 4 6.61 -2.55 6.90
CA THR A 4 5.98 -3.85 7.15
C THR A 4 5.08 -4.15 5.95
N PRO A 5 5.22 -5.34 5.33
CA PRO A 5 4.48 -5.67 4.11
C PRO A 5 2.99 -5.81 4.40
N VAL A 6 2.17 -5.54 3.39
CA VAL A 6 0.75 -5.88 3.39
C VAL A 6 0.62 -7.33 2.94
N ASN A 7 0.15 -8.22 3.81
CA ASN A 7 -0.05 -9.63 3.49
C ASN A 7 -1.54 -9.98 3.57
N PHE A 8 -2.15 -10.28 2.42
CA PHE A 8 -3.57 -10.62 2.31
C PHE A 8 -3.91 -12.05 2.76
N GLY A 9 -2.91 -12.90 2.97
CA GLY A 9 -3.14 -14.32 3.29
C GLY A 9 -3.79 -15.07 2.13
N ALA A 10 -4.59 -16.08 2.45
CA ALA A 10 -5.32 -16.86 1.46
C ALA A 10 -6.54 -16.07 0.94
N TYR A 11 -6.51 -15.72 -0.35
CA TYR A 11 -7.66 -15.13 -1.03
C TYR A 11 -8.63 -16.22 -1.51
N ASN A 12 -9.93 -16.04 -1.26
CA ASN A 12 -10.99 -16.94 -1.70
C ASN A 12 -11.89 -16.21 -2.72
N VAL A 13 -11.91 -16.69 -3.97
CA VAL A 13 -12.74 -16.13 -5.05
C VAL A 13 -14.23 -16.14 -4.73
N PHE A 14 -14.72 -17.12 -3.97
CA PHE A 14 -16.12 -17.23 -3.57
C PHE A 14 -16.46 -16.41 -2.31
N GLY A 15 -15.49 -15.73 -1.73
CA GLY A 15 -15.72 -14.80 -0.62
C GLY A 15 -16.56 -13.61 -1.07
N LEU A 16 -17.61 -13.30 -0.32
CA LEU A 16 -18.53 -12.19 -0.64
C LEU A 16 -18.02 -10.83 -0.13
N THR A 17 -16.98 -10.83 0.70
CA THR A 17 -16.38 -9.62 1.27
C THR A 17 -14.97 -9.40 0.72
N PRO A 18 -14.50 -8.15 0.62
CA PRO A 18 -13.12 -7.86 0.27
C PRO A 18 -12.13 -8.54 1.24
N ALA A 19 -10.97 -8.97 0.72
CA ALA A 19 -9.87 -9.39 1.56
C ALA A 19 -9.04 -8.17 1.95
N ASP A 20 -9.17 -7.78 3.22
CA ASP A 20 -8.52 -6.60 3.79
C ASP A 20 -7.26 -7.00 4.57
N SER A 21 -6.22 -6.19 4.48
CA SER A 21 -4.98 -6.38 5.25
C SER A 21 -4.34 -5.06 5.61
N GLN A 22 -3.40 -5.08 6.54
CA GLN A 22 -2.67 -3.91 6.98
C GLN A 22 -1.16 -4.16 6.91
N GLY A 23 -0.44 -3.11 6.53
CA GLY A 23 1.01 -3.00 6.65
C GLY A 23 1.33 -1.65 7.28
N GLY A 24 2.57 -1.18 7.12
CA GLY A 24 2.95 0.07 7.75
C GLY A 24 4.31 0.59 7.34
N ILE A 25 4.47 1.89 7.52
CA ILE A 25 5.72 2.63 7.29
C ILE A 25 6.05 3.34 8.60
N SER A 26 7.28 3.12 9.08
CA SER A 26 7.84 3.83 10.23
C SER A 26 8.88 4.83 9.76
N VAL A 27 8.62 6.11 10.05
CA VAL A 27 9.53 7.21 9.81
C VAL A 27 10.07 7.73 11.13
N THR A 28 11.40 7.72 11.25
CA THR A 28 12.14 8.23 12.39
C THR A 28 13.06 9.36 11.92
N CYS A 29 13.08 10.47 12.66
CA CYS A 29 14.05 11.55 12.48
C CYS A 29 15.06 11.48 13.63
N THR A 30 16.32 11.85 13.38
CA THR A 30 17.37 11.89 14.41
C THR A 30 17.45 13.25 15.11
N GLN A 31 16.98 14.31 14.44
CA GLN A 31 16.97 15.67 14.95
C GLN A 31 15.65 15.99 15.67
N ASN A 32 15.69 16.91 16.65
CA ASN A 32 14.53 17.35 17.42
C ASN A 32 13.74 18.50 16.76
N ASN A 33 14.14 18.95 15.57
CA ASN A 33 13.35 19.88 14.77
C ASN A 33 12.09 19.18 14.23
N ASN A 34 11.02 19.96 14.06
CA ASN A 34 9.83 19.47 13.36
C ASN A 34 10.12 19.51 11.86
N LEU A 35 10.35 18.34 11.25
CA LEU A 35 10.51 18.20 9.80
C LEU A 35 9.17 17.81 9.18
N SER A 36 8.75 18.52 8.13
CA SER A 36 7.54 18.21 7.38
C SER A 36 7.82 17.04 6.43
N VAL A 37 7.50 15.82 6.87
CA VAL A 37 7.72 14.62 6.09
C VAL A 37 6.50 14.31 5.23
N ARG A 38 6.69 14.09 3.93
CA ARG A 38 5.68 13.57 3.00
C ARG A 38 6.05 12.14 2.56
N VAL A 39 5.08 11.23 2.66
CA VAL A 39 5.20 9.82 2.29
C VAL A 39 4.30 9.52 1.10
N MET A 40 4.91 9.01 0.03
CA MET A 40 4.28 8.58 -1.21
C MET A 40 4.49 7.08 -1.42
N VAL A 41 3.51 6.42 -2.02
CA VAL A 41 3.63 5.02 -2.43
C VAL A 41 3.48 4.96 -3.94
N GLY A 42 4.49 4.45 -4.64
CA GLY A 42 4.54 4.40 -6.10
C GLY A 42 3.48 3.50 -6.75
N PRO A 43 3.43 3.51 -8.10
CA PRO A 43 2.57 2.61 -8.85
C PRO A 43 3.01 1.15 -8.69
N SER A 44 2.11 0.23 -9.01
CA SER A 44 2.41 -1.20 -9.09
C SER A 44 3.44 -1.50 -10.16
N ALA A 45 4.42 -2.34 -9.85
CA ALA A 45 5.43 -2.77 -10.84
C ALA A 45 4.80 -3.62 -11.95
N THR A 46 3.70 -4.32 -11.63
CA THR A 46 2.97 -5.19 -12.57
C THR A 46 2.03 -4.44 -13.51
N SER A 47 1.34 -3.40 -13.04
CA SER A 47 0.35 -2.65 -13.84
C SER A 47 0.84 -1.28 -14.31
N GLY A 48 1.90 -0.73 -13.70
CA GLY A 48 2.34 0.65 -13.93
C GLY A 48 1.37 1.71 -13.41
N ALA A 49 0.30 1.31 -12.70
CA ALA A 49 -0.77 2.19 -12.26
C ALA A 49 -0.94 2.21 -10.73
N PHE A 50 -1.63 3.24 -10.23
CA PHE A 50 -2.07 3.33 -8.85
C PHE A 50 -3.49 2.78 -8.65
N ILE A 51 -4.31 2.81 -9.70
CA ILE A 51 -5.73 2.49 -9.65
C ILE A 51 -6.11 1.74 -10.95
N PRO A 52 -6.27 0.41 -10.91
CA PRO A 52 -5.87 -0.48 -9.83
C PRO A 52 -4.36 -0.76 -9.81
N ARG A 53 -3.85 -1.23 -8.67
CA ARG A 53 -2.60 -2.00 -8.60
C ARG A 53 -2.87 -3.48 -8.87
N GLN A 54 -1.86 -4.24 -9.26
CA GLN A 54 -1.98 -5.66 -9.58
C GLN A 54 -0.85 -6.47 -8.95
N LEU A 55 -1.19 -7.56 -8.29
CA LEU A 55 -0.25 -8.62 -7.91
C LEU A 55 -0.07 -9.56 -9.10
N LEU A 56 1.15 -10.01 -9.36
CA LEU A 56 1.47 -10.97 -10.41
C LEU A 56 1.61 -12.38 -9.82
N GLN A 57 1.03 -13.38 -10.47
CA GLN A 57 1.21 -14.78 -10.11
C GLN A 57 2.67 -15.20 -10.31
N SER A 58 3.28 -15.89 -9.33
CA SER A 58 4.69 -16.30 -9.41
C SER A 58 4.97 -17.35 -10.49
N SER A 59 3.97 -18.16 -10.85
CA SER A 59 4.09 -19.28 -11.79
C SER A 59 3.43 -19.03 -13.14
N GLY A 60 2.91 -17.82 -13.38
CA GLY A 60 2.09 -17.55 -14.56
C GLY A 60 1.97 -16.06 -14.86
N THR A 61 0.94 -15.72 -15.64
CA THR A 61 0.68 -14.33 -16.08
C THR A 61 -0.59 -13.74 -15.47
N ASP A 62 -1.29 -14.51 -14.63
CA ASP A 62 -2.50 -14.06 -13.98
C ASP A 62 -2.20 -12.92 -13.02
N LYS A 63 -3.17 -12.01 -12.91
CA LYS A 63 -3.03 -10.77 -12.15
C LYS A 63 -4.21 -10.61 -11.21
N LEU A 64 -3.92 -10.38 -9.93
CA LEU A 64 -4.92 -10.14 -8.91
C LEU A 64 -4.93 -8.65 -8.54
N THR A 65 -6.05 -7.97 -8.78
CA THR A 65 -6.20 -6.55 -8.51
C THR A 65 -6.32 -6.27 -7.01
N TYR A 66 -5.59 -5.25 -6.56
CA TYR A 66 -5.65 -4.73 -5.21
C TYR A 66 -5.45 -3.21 -5.22
N ASN A 67 -5.67 -2.58 -4.07
CA ASN A 67 -5.24 -1.20 -3.83
C ASN A 67 -4.81 -0.98 -2.39
N LEU A 68 -4.03 0.08 -2.21
CA LEU A 68 -3.57 0.56 -0.90
C LEU A 68 -4.22 1.90 -0.61
N TYR A 69 -4.65 2.10 0.63
CA TYR A 69 -5.45 3.23 1.07
C TYR A 69 -4.81 3.89 2.28
N THR A 70 -5.08 5.18 2.44
CA THR A 70 -4.53 5.97 3.54
C THR A 70 -5.27 5.73 4.87
N GLN A 71 -6.47 5.16 4.83
CA GLN A 71 -7.37 4.97 5.98
C GLN A 71 -8.22 3.69 5.82
N ALA A 72 -8.73 3.17 6.94
CA ALA A 72 -9.62 2.01 7.01
C ALA A 72 -11.02 2.23 6.41
N THR A 73 -11.34 3.43 5.94
CA THR A 73 -12.55 3.70 5.16
C THR A 73 -12.41 3.27 3.70
N TYR A 74 -11.18 3.01 3.23
CA TYR A 74 -10.87 2.64 1.86
C TYR A 74 -11.40 3.65 0.81
N ALA A 75 -11.55 4.91 1.22
CA ALA A 75 -12.11 5.96 0.36
C ALA A 75 -11.07 6.58 -0.59
N THR A 76 -9.80 6.61 -0.19
CA THR A 76 -8.73 7.31 -0.93
C THR A 76 -7.51 6.43 -1.10
N VAL A 77 -7.18 6.13 -2.36
CA VAL A 77 -6.00 5.37 -2.73
C VAL A 77 -4.74 6.16 -2.36
N TRP A 78 -3.80 5.51 -1.69
CA TRP A 78 -2.49 6.07 -1.40
C TRP A 78 -1.61 5.96 -2.64
N GLY A 79 -1.12 7.10 -3.11
CA GLY A 79 -0.23 7.21 -4.26
C GLY A 79 0.79 8.33 -4.06
N ASP A 80 1.08 9.05 -5.14
CA ASP A 80 2.01 10.18 -5.20
C ASP A 80 1.30 11.56 -5.24
N GLY A 81 -0.03 11.57 -5.36
CA GLY A 81 -0.86 12.78 -5.50
C GLY A 81 -1.39 12.99 -6.92
N THR A 82 -1.02 12.14 -7.88
CA THR A 82 -1.57 12.14 -9.24
C THR A 82 -2.80 11.22 -9.32
N GLY A 83 -3.61 11.37 -10.37
CA GLY A 83 -4.69 10.41 -10.67
C GLY A 83 -5.69 10.18 -9.52
N SER A 84 -6.04 11.24 -8.77
CA SER A 84 -6.93 11.20 -7.58
C SER A 84 -6.37 10.44 -6.37
N THR A 85 -5.08 10.08 -6.39
CA THR A 85 -4.43 9.49 -5.22
C THR A 85 -4.07 10.55 -4.19
N ALA A 86 -3.91 10.13 -2.93
CA ALA A 86 -3.42 11.00 -1.86
C ALA A 86 -2.04 10.59 -1.39
N THR A 87 -1.31 11.58 -0.88
CA THR A 87 -0.09 11.39 -0.10
C THR A 87 -0.37 11.61 1.37
N ARG A 88 0.56 11.20 2.24
CA ARG A 88 0.46 11.45 3.68
C ARG A 88 1.56 12.42 4.07
N THR A 89 1.22 13.48 4.78
CA THR A 89 2.19 14.48 5.27
C THR A 89 2.02 14.67 6.77
N ARG A 90 3.13 14.72 7.51
CA ARG A 90 3.13 14.97 8.96
C ARG A 90 4.45 15.57 9.42
N ASN A 91 4.40 16.43 10.44
CA ASN A 91 5.59 16.88 11.15
C ASN A 91 6.15 15.78 12.07
N VAL A 92 7.39 15.38 11.81
CA VAL A 92 8.13 14.33 12.53
C VAL A 92 9.36 14.95 13.22
N ARG A 93 9.70 14.43 14.41
CA ARG A 93 10.89 14.81 15.19
C ARG A 93 11.37 13.59 15.97
N ALA A 94 12.61 13.62 16.49
CA ALA A 94 13.18 12.46 17.19
C ALA A 94 12.34 11.95 18.36
N SER A 95 11.77 12.84 19.17
CA SER A 95 10.87 12.48 20.28
C SER A 95 9.48 11.99 19.87
N ARG A 96 9.12 12.07 18.58
CA ARG A 96 7.79 11.69 18.09
C ARG A 96 7.90 11.06 16.70
N PRO A 97 8.33 9.80 16.60
CA PRO A 97 8.35 9.08 15.34
C PRO A 97 6.94 8.99 14.75
N TRP A 98 6.89 8.73 13.44
CA TRP A 98 5.64 8.58 12.73
C TRP A 98 5.49 7.16 12.19
N ASN A 99 4.55 6.44 12.78
CA ASN A 99 4.10 5.14 12.28
C ASN A 99 2.77 5.37 11.55
N THR A 100 2.75 5.13 10.24
CA THR A 100 1.54 5.22 9.42
C THR A 100 1.16 3.84 8.91
N ALA A 101 -0.08 3.43 9.17
CA ALA A 101 -0.64 2.19 8.65
C ALA A 101 -0.93 2.32 7.15
N ILE A 102 -0.65 1.25 6.42
CA ILE A 102 -1.10 1.05 5.03
C ILE A 102 -2.32 0.13 5.11
N TYR A 103 -3.44 0.52 4.51
CA TYR A 103 -4.64 -0.31 4.43
C TYR A 103 -4.74 -0.92 3.04
N GLY A 104 -4.55 -2.22 2.91
CA GLY A 104 -4.69 -2.94 1.64
C GLY A 104 -6.07 -3.56 1.51
N ARG A 105 -6.58 -3.64 0.27
CA ARG A 105 -7.81 -4.34 -0.08
C ARG A 105 -7.71 -5.05 -1.42
N ILE A 106 -8.14 -6.30 -1.46
CA ILE A 106 -8.45 -7.05 -2.68
C ILE A 106 -9.98 -7.16 -2.79
N PRO A 107 -10.61 -6.66 -3.87
CA PRO A 107 -12.05 -6.85 -4.12
C PRO A 107 -12.44 -8.34 -4.20
N PRO A 108 -13.66 -8.72 -3.78
CA PRO A 108 -14.16 -10.09 -3.91
C PRO A 108 -14.38 -10.49 -5.38
N GLY A 109 -14.49 -11.79 -5.66
CA GLY A 109 -14.94 -12.32 -6.95
C GLY A 109 -13.93 -12.27 -8.09
N GLN A 110 -12.63 -12.13 -7.82
CA GLN A 110 -11.59 -12.20 -8.86
C GLN A 110 -11.21 -13.65 -9.13
N ASP A 111 -11.69 -14.19 -10.26
CA ASP A 111 -11.38 -15.54 -10.70
C ASP A 111 -10.01 -15.58 -11.41
N VAL A 112 -9.00 -16.02 -10.68
CA VAL A 112 -7.61 -16.14 -11.12
C VAL A 112 -7.06 -17.50 -10.71
N ALA A 113 -6.07 -18.03 -11.42
CA ALA A 113 -5.50 -19.33 -11.13
C ALA A 113 -4.95 -19.41 -9.69
N VAL A 114 -5.06 -20.58 -9.07
CA VAL A 114 -4.50 -20.84 -7.75
C VAL A 114 -2.98 -20.68 -7.79
N GLY A 115 -2.42 -19.94 -6.84
CA GLY A 115 -0.98 -19.72 -6.73
C GLY A 115 -0.63 -18.57 -5.81
N SER A 116 0.67 -18.31 -5.70
CA SER A 116 1.19 -17.16 -4.96
C SER A 116 1.21 -15.93 -5.85
N TYR A 117 0.75 -14.80 -5.31
CA TYR A 117 0.69 -13.51 -5.99
C TYR A 117 1.49 -12.47 -5.21
N SER A 118 2.31 -11.67 -5.90
CA SER A 118 3.09 -10.61 -5.27
C SER A 118 3.25 -9.38 -6.17
N ASP A 119 3.50 -8.22 -5.55
CA ASP A 119 3.87 -6.97 -6.21
C ASP A 119 4.89 -6.25 -5.32
N THR A 120 5.74 -5.43 -5.92
CA THR A 120 6.75 -4.64 -5.21
C THR A 120 6.51 -3.17 -5.49
N LEU A 121 6.31 -2.39 -4.42
CA LEU A 121 6.07 -0.95 -4.51
C LEU A 121 7.23 -0.16 -3.92
N THR A 122 7.57 0.94 -4.58
CA THR A 122 8.54 1.90 -4.06
C THR A 122 7.86 2.90 -3.13
N VAL A 123 8.41 3.08 -1.92
CA VAL A 123 7.98 4.12 -0.98
C VAL A 123 8.96 5.29 -1.08
N THR A 124 8.45 6.50 -1.33
CA THR A 124 9.26 7.72 -1.39
C THR A 124 8.95 8.61 -0.20
N ILE A 125 9.98 9.03 0.52
CA ILE A 125 9.90 9.89 1.70
C ILE A 125 10.65 11.18 1.39
N ILE A 126 9.95 12.32 1.47
CA ILE A 126 10.48 13.66 1.24
C ILE A 126 10.44 14.43 2.56
N PHE A 127 11.49 15.19 2.88
CA PHE A 127 11.65 15.96 4.12
C PHE A 127 12.18 17.38 3.85
#